data_AF-A0A257A1C6-F1
#
_entry.id   AF-A0A257A1C6-F1
#
_cell.length_a   1.000
_cell.length_b   1.000
_cell.length_c   1.000
_cell.angle_alpha   90.00
_cell.angle_beta   90.00
_cell.angle_gamma   90.00
#
_symmetry.space_group_name_H-M   'P 1'
#
loop_
_entity.id
_entity.type
_entity.pdbx_description
1 polymer ?
#
loop_
_entity_poly.entity_id
_entity_poly.type
_entity_poly.pdbx_seq_one_letter_code
_entity_poly.pdbx_strand_id
1 'polypeptide(L)' 'MSELKACRNCRYISEDPDLKICPKCGGELTTEWHGYVFIIDKERSQIAKEMGADNGE' A
#
# COMPACT_ATOMS: atom_id res chain seq x y z
N MET A 1 9.32 -16.96 -5.44
CA MET A 1 8.14 -16.07 -5.60
C MET A 1 8.55 -14.72 -5.06
N SER A 2 8.34 -13.64 -5.81
CA SER A 2 8.54 -12.27 -5.33
C SER A 2 7.60 -12.03 -4.14
N GLU A 3 8.16 -11.74 -2.97
CA GLU A 3 7.38 -11.49 -1.76
C GLU A 3 6.96 -10.02 -1.73
N LEU A 4 5.65 -9.78 -1.81
CA LEU A 4 5.09 -8.44 -1.71
C LEU A 4 5.19 -7.93 -0.27
N LYS A 5 5.50 -6.65 -0.11
CA LYS A 5 5.58 -5.99 1.20
C LYS A 5 4.55 -4.88 1.31
N ALA A 6 3.87 -4.78 2.45
CA ALA A 6 2.94 -3.69 2.73
C ALA A 6 3.57 -2.65 3.67
N CYS A 7 3.25 -1.38 3.48
CA CYS A 7 3.61 -0.34 4.43
C CYS A 7 2.67 -0.34 5.63
N ARG A 8 3.22 -0.37 6.85
CA ARG A 8 2.42 -0.31 8.10
C ARG A 8 1.69 1.03 8.29
N ASN A 9 2.17 2.09 7.65
CA ASN A 9 1.62 3.44 7.82
C ASN A 9 0.56 3.78 6.77
N CYS A 10 0.90 3.66 5.48
CA CYS A 10 0.02 4.08 4.39
C CYS A 10 -0.64 2.92 3.63
N ARG A 11 -0.38 1.66 4.01
CA ARG A 11 -0.95 0.44 3.40
C ARG A 11 -0.57 0.22 1.92
N TYR A 12 0.39 0.99 1.38
CA TYR A 12 0.94 0.77 0.04
C TYR A 12 1.62 -0.59 -0.07
N ILE A 13 1.38 -1.29 -1.19
CA ILE A 13 2.02 -2.57 -1.51
C ILE A 13 3.21 -2.31 -2.44
N SER A 14 4.39 -2.74 -2.00
CA SER A 14 5.63 -2.78 -2.77
C SER A 14 5.79 -4.15 -3.41
N GLU A 15 6.08 -4.15 -4.72
CA GLU A 15 6.48 -5.34 -5.46
C GLU A 15 8.00 -5.61 -5.39
N ASP A 16 8.77 -4.60 -4.97
CA ASP A 16 10.21 -4.72 -4.75
C ASP A 16 10.50 -5.36 -3.37
N PRO A 17 11.07 -6.58 -3.33
CA PRO A 17 11.37 -7.27 -2.10
C PRO A 17 12.59 -6.71 -1.37
N ASP A 18 13.45 -5.92 -2.03
CA ASP A 18 14.67 -5.35 -1.43
C ASP A 18 14.40 -4.03 -0.70
N LEU A 19 13.24 -3.39 -0.96
CA LEU A 19 12.83 -2.21 -0.21
C LEU A 19 12.60 -2.53 1.28
N LYS A 20 13.21 -1.68 2.11
CA LYS A 20 13.03 -1.66 3.59
C LYS A 20 12.15 -0.50 4.06
N ILE A 21 12.13 0.58 3.28
CA ILE A 21 11.43 1.82 3.58
C ILE A 21 10.39 2.05 2.48
N CYS A 22 9.19 2.44 2.87
CA CYS A 22 8.11 2.73 1.96
C CYS A 22 8.46 3.95 1.10
N PRO A 23 8.45 3.82 -0.24
CA PRO A 23 8.79 4.92 -1.15
C PRO A 23 7.72 6.02 -1.19
N LYS A 24 6.52 5.76 -0.64
CA LYS A 24 5.41 6.71 -0.59
C LYS A 24 5.48 7.62 0.63
N CYS A 25 5.68 7.06 1.82
CA CYS A 25 5.57 7.82 3.07
C CYS A 25 6.77 7.68 4.01
N GLY A 26 7.84 6.98 3.61
CA GLY A 26 9.02 6.74 4.47
C GLY A 26 8.79 5.76 5.63
N GLY A 27 7.62 5.11 5.71
CA GLY A 27 7.29 4.15 6.77
C GLY A 27 7.97 2.79 6.61
N GLU A 28 7.87 1.95 7.63
CA GLU A 28 8.39 0.59 7.61
C GLU A 28 7.53 -0.34 6.73
N LEU A 29 8.19 -1.28 6.04
CA LEU A 29 7.57 -2.32 5.23
C LEU A 29 7.52 -3.66 5.98
N THR A 30 6.43 -4.42 5.79
CA THR A 30 6.18 -5.73 6.43
C THR A 30 5.71 -6.76 5.41
N THR A 31 6.07 -8.02 5.61
CA THR A 31 5.53 -9.17 4.85
C THR A 31 4.29 -9.75 5.50
N GLU A 32 4.06 -9.45 6.79
CA GLU A 32 2.82 -9.78 7.49
C GLU A 32 1.73 -8.75 7.18
N TRP A 33 0.91 -9.06 6.17
CA TRP A 33 -0.25 -8.27 5.78
C TRP A 33 -1.33 -9.17 5.18
N HIS A 34 -2.59 -8.72 5.21
CA HIS A 34 -3.74 -9.52 4.76
C HIS A 34 -4.72 -8.66 3.98
N GLY A 35 -5.34 -9.26 2.96
CA GLY A 35 -6.27 -8.58 2.07
C GLY A 35 -5.57 -7.70 1.04
N TYR A 36 -6.07 -7.71 -0.19
CA TYR A 36 -5.51 -6.93 -1.29
C TYR A 36 -6.63 -6.16 -1.98
N VAL A 37 -6.41 -4.87 -2.21
CA VAL A 37 -7.36 -4.00 -2.92
C VAL A 37 -6.60 -3.29 -4.03
N PHE A 38 -7.04 -3.47 -5.27
CA PHE A 38 -6.50 -2.77 -6.41
C PHE A 38 -7.42 -1.58 -6.77
N ILE A 39 -6.91 -0.36 -6.60
CA ILE A 39 -7.65 0.87 -6.88
C ILE A 39 -7.30 1.30 -8.31
N ILE A 40 -8.23 1.12 -9.25
CA ILE A 40 -8.03 1.50 -10.66
C ILE A 40 -8.21 3.01 -10.85
N ASP A 41 -9.30 3.55 -10.32
CA ASP A 41 -9.64 4.97 -10.37
C ASP A 41 -10.00 5.45 -8.97
N LYS A 42 -9.09 6.17 -8.36
CA LYS A 42 -9.20 6.65 -6.97
C LYS A 42 -10.27 7.72 -6.82
N GLU A 43 -10.44 8.59 -7.81
CA GLU A 43 -11.38 9.72 -7.73
C GLU A 43 -12.84 9.24 -7.77
N ARG A 44 -13.09 8.16 -8.50
CA ARG A 44 -14.43 7.58 -8.69
C ARG A 44 -14.75 6.43 -7.72
N SER A 45 -13.75 5.85 -7.07
CA SER A 45 -13.95 4.72 -6.15
C SER A 45 -14.47 5.18 -4.79
N GLN A 46 -15.71 4.79 -4.45
CA GLN A 46 -16.26 4.98 -3.10
C GLN A 46 -15.47 4.18 -2.06
N ILE A 47 -15.06 2.96 -2.40
CA ILE A 47 -14.23 2.10 -1.53
C ILE A 47 -12.91 2.80 -1.20
N ALA A 48 -12.25 3.43 -2.18
CA ALA A 48 -10.98 4.13 -1.95
C ALA A 48 -11.15 5.32 -0.99
N LYS A 49 -12.27 6.05 -1.11
CA LYS A 49 -12.61 7.18 -0.22
C LYS A 49 -12.88 6.71 1.20
N GLU A 50 -13.70 5.67 1.36
CA GLU A 50 -14.01 5.10 2.68
C GLU A 50 -12.78 4.50 3.38
N MET A 51 -11.86 3.92 2.62
CA MET A 51 -10.62 3.36 3.16
C MET A 51 -9.60 4.43 3.59
N GLY A 52 -9.82 5.70 3.25
CA GLY A 52 -8.81 6.76 3.40
C GLY A 52 -7.54 6.48 2.58
N ALA A 53 -7.71 5.87 1.40
CA ALA A 53 -6.61 5.63 0.45
C ALA A 53 -6.23 6.92 -0.32
N ASP A 54 -6.75 8.07 0.10
CA ASP A 54 -6.34 9.41 -0.25
C ASP A 54 -4.92 9.76 0.24
N ASN A 55 -4.55 9.29 1.43
CA ASN A 55 -3.34 9.68 2.19
C ASN A 55 -2.00 9.08 1.74
N GLY A 56 -1.87 8.69 0.46
CA GLY A 56 -0.69 8.01 -0.10
C GLY A 56 -0.01 8.78 -1.25
N GLU A 57 -0.08 10.11 -1.20
CA GLU A 57 0.74 11.00 -2.02
C GLU A 57 2.03 11.38 -1.30
#